data_AF-K9D8X6-F1
#
_entry.id   AF-K9D8X6-F1
#
_cell.length_a   1.000
_cell.length_b   1.000
_cell.length_c   1.000
_cell.angle_alpha   90.00
_cell.angle_beta   90.00
_cell.angle_gamma   90.00
#
_symmetry.space_group_name_H-M   'P 1'
#
loop_
_entity.id
_entity.type
_entity.pdbx_description
1 polymer ?
#
loop_
_entity_poly.entity_id
_entity_poly.type
_entity_poly.pdbx_seq_one_letter_code
_entity_poly.pdbx_strand_id
1 'polypeptide(L)'
;MDRSAAIERLATQLRDASAGADWDLLERAARALGPQLQALAGRGDWSARERAALARLRAAHDGAARASADAASHLQAQLGEMRDNKEGWMAYALAGELESGSTP
;
A
#
# COMPACT_ATOMS: atom_id res chain seq x y z
N MET A 1 -3.12 24.18 23.77
CA MET A 1 -4.04 23.75 22.69
C MET A 1 -3.96 22.25 22.56
N ASP A 2 -5.10 21.55 22.55
CA ASP A 2 -5.15 20.09 22.36
C ASP A 2 -4.70 19.71 20.94
N ARG A 3 -3.65 18.88 20.82
CA ARG A 3 -3.12 18.42 19.53
C ARG A 3 -3.87 17.21 18.97
N SER A 4 -4.78 16.61 19.74
CA SER A 4 -5.50 15.40 19.36
C SER A 4 -6.21 15.55 18.02
N ALA A 5 -6.88 16.68 17.77
CA ALA A 5 -7.56 16.93 16.50
C ALA A 5 -6.61 16.99 15.29
N ALA A 6 -5.36 17.44 15.48
CA ALA A 6 -4.36 17.39 14.42
C ALA A 6 -3.92 15.94 14.16
N ILE A 7 -3.65 15.18 15.22
CA ILE A 7 -3.24 13.76 15.13
C ILE A 7 -4.34 12.91 14.48
N GLU A 8 -5.61 13.12 14.84
CA GLU A 8 -6.73 12.41 14.22
C GLU A 8 -6.87 12.68 12.73
N ARG A 9 -6.61 13.92 12.28
CA ARG A 9 -6.64 14.26 10.85
C ARG A 9 -5.58 13.49 10.08
N LEU A 10 -4.38 13.32 10.64
CA LEU A 10 -3.33 12.49 10.03
C LEU A 10 -3.76 11.03 9.94
N ALA A 11 -4.40 10.51 11.00
CA ALA A 11 -4.88 9.14 11.02
C ALA A 11 -5.98 8.90 9.97
N THR A 12 -6.91 9.85 9.83
CA THR A 12 -7.96 9.79 8.80
C THR A 12 -7.36 9.86 7.40
N GLN A 13 -6.42 10.77 7.13
CA GLN A 13 -5.78 10.88 5.82
C GLN A 13 -5.11 9.57 5.38
N LEU A 14 -4.40 8.87 6.29
CA LEU A 14 -3.81 7.56 5.98
C LEU A 14 -4.88 6.50 5.67
N ARG A 15 -5.94 6.45 6.48
CA ARG A 15 -7.04 5.50 6.27
C ARG A 15 -7.70 5.74 4.91
N ASP A 16 -8.07 6.98 4.61
CA ASP A 16 -8.78 7.33 3.38
C ASP A 16 -7.91 7.06 2.15
N ALA A 17 -6.62 7.42 2.18
CA ALA A 17 -5.69 7.13 1.10
C ALA A 17 -5.52 5.61 0.87
N SER A 18 -5.35 4.84 1.94
CA SER A 18 -5.23 3.38 1.85
C SER A 18 -6.52 2.69 1.38
N ALA A 19 -7.69 3.13 1.86
CA ALA A 19 -8.99 2.58 1.48
C ALA A 19 -9.35 2.92 0.02
N GLY A 20 -8.95 4.10 -0.45
CA GLY A 20 -9.09 4.52 -1.84
C GLY A 20 -8.04 3.94 -2.79
N ALA A 21 -7.07 3.15 -2.29
CA ALA A 21 -5.90 2.69 -3.05
C ALA A 21 -5.14 3.83 -3.75
N ASP A 22 -5.16 5.04 -3.17
CA ASP A 22 -4.41 6.19 -3.67
C ASP A 22 -2.99 6.12 -3.12
N TRP A 23 -2.15 5.31 -3.78
CA TRP A 23 -0.80 5.00 -3.32
C TRP A 23 0.12 6.24 -3.33
N ASP A 24 -0.09 7.18 -4.26
CA ASP A 24 0.67 8.44 -4.33
C ASP A 24 0.31 9.39 -3.18
N LEU A 25 -0.98 9.48 -2.84
CA LEU A 25 -1.40 10.21 -1.64
C LEU A 25 -0.89 9.54 -0.37
N LEU A 26 -0.93 8.20 -0.32
CA LEU A 26 -0.45 7.45 0.84
C LEU A 26 1.05 7.64 1.07
N GLU A 27 1.86 7.62 0.02
CA GLU A 27 3.31 7.88 0.12
C GLU A 27 3.58 9.29 0.66
N ARG A 28 2.93 10.31 0.08
CA ARG A 28 3.08 11.70 0.52
C ARG A 28 2.66 11.88 1.97
N ALA A 29 1.53 11.29 2.37
CA ALA A 29 1.04 11.34 3.73
C ALA A 29 2.02 10.66 4.70
N ALA A 30 2.48 9.44 4.39
CA ALA A 30 3.42 8.69 5.22
C ALA A 30 4.77 9.42 5.39
N ARG A 31 5.31 9.98 4.31
CA ARG A 31 6.56 10.76 4.34
C ARG A 31 6.43 12.03 5.19
N ALA A 32 5.25 12.65 5.19
CA ALA A 32 4.98 13.86 5.96
C ALA A 32 4.76 13.61 7.47
N LEU A 33 4.48 12.36 7.89
CA LEU A 33 4.21 12.04 9.30
C LEU A 33 5.36 12.42 10.23
N GLY A 34 6.59 12.06 9.88
CA GLY A 34 7.77 12.29 10.74
C GLY A 34 7.94 13.77 11.11
N PRO A 35 8.09 14.67 10.13
CA PRO A 35 8.21 16.11 10.39
C PRO A 35 7.00 16.70 11.13
N GLN A 36 5.78 16.27 10.80
CA GLN A 36 4.57 16.80 11.43
C GLN A 36 4.45 16.35 12.90
N LEU A 37 4.76 15.09 13.21
CA LEU A 37 4.78 14.59 14.58
C LEU A 37 5.88 15.25 15.42
N GLN A 38 7.06 15.50 14.84
CA GLN A 38 8.13 16.25 15.51
C GLN A 38 7.70 17.68 15.83
N ALA A 39 7.07 18.38 14.87
CA ALA A 39 6.54 19.73 15.09
C ALA A 39 5.46 19.76 16.19
N LEU A 40 4.62 18.72 16.26
CA LEU A 40 3.62 18.60 17.31
C LEU A 40 4.26 18.26 18.67
N ALA A 41 5.32 17.44 18.71
CA ALA A 41 6.06 17.09 19.92
C ALA A 41 6.76 18.30 20.55
N GLY A 42 7.22 19.25 19.73
CA GLY A 42 7.86 20.49 20.21
C GLY A 42 6.97 21.40 21.07
N ARG A 43 5.67 21.09 21.22
CA ARG A 43 4.71 21.85 22.03
C ARG A 43 4.61 21.37 23.49
N GLY A 44 5.48 20.45 23.91
CA GLY A 44 5.53 19.91 25.28
C GLY A 44 4.96 18.51 25.41
N ASP A 45 4.87 18.02 26.65
CA ASP A 45 4.51 16.64 26.97
C ASP A 45 3.14 16.21 26.45
N TRP A 46 3.00 14.91 26.15
CA TRP A 46 1.76 14.34 25.64
C TRP A 46 0.77 14.00 26.76
N SER A 47 -0.41 14.62 26.69
CA SER A 47 -1.55 14.24 27.54
C SER A 47 -2.04 12.82 27.23
N ALA A 48 -2.82 12.23 28.14
CA ALA A 48 -3.42 10.91 27.92
C ALA A 48 -4.32 10.86 26.66
N ARG A 49 -5.05 11.95 26.39
CA ARG A 49 -5.90 12.09 25.20
C ARG A 49 -5.07 12.08 23.91
N GLU A 50 -3.96 12.83 23.90
CA GLU A 50 -3.06 12.88 22.75
C GLU A 50 -2.34 11.55 22.53
N ARG A 51 -1.95 10.84 23.60
CA ARG A 51 -1.40 9.48 23.50
C ARG A 51 -2.40 8.49 22.90
N ALA A 52 -3.67 8.59 23.26
CA ALA A 52 -4.73 7.77 22.64
C ALA A 52 -4.90 8.10 21.14
N ALA A 53 -4.79 9.38 20.76
CA ALA A 53 -4.81 9.78 19.36
C ALA A 53 -3.57 9.25 18.58
N LEU A 54 -2.38 9.30 19.19
CA LEU A 54 -1.16 8.72 18.61
C LEU A 54 -1.26 7.20 18.41
N ALA A 55 -1.89 6.49 19.35
CA ALA A 55 -2.15 5.06 19.21
C ALA A 55 -3.08 4.77 18.01
N ARG A 56 -4.13 5.58 17.80
CA ARG A 56 -5.01 5.48 16.62
C ARG A 56 -4.28 5.82 15.32
N LEU A 57 -3.40 6.82 15.33
CA LEU A 57 -2.54 7.14 14.18
C LEU A 57 -1.62 5.96 13.84
N ARG A 58 -1.00 5.33 14.85
CA ARG A 58 -0.16 4.14 14.64
C ARG A 58 -0.95 3.00 14.03
N ALA A 59 -2.15 2.72 14.54
CA ALA A 59 -3.02 1.69 13.97
C ALA A 59 -3.39 1.98 12.50
N ALA A 60 -3.65 3.26 12.16
CA ALA A 60 -3.90 3.66 10.77
C ALA A 60 -2.67 3.44 9.86
N HIS A 61 -1.47 3.78 10.35
CA HIS A 61 -0.23 3.54 9.62
C HIS A 61 0.04 2.05 9.40
N ASP A 62 -0.11 1.23 10.44
CA ASP A 62 0.08 -0.22 10.36
C ASP A 62 -0.96 -0.87 9.43
N GLY A 63 -2.19 -0.37 9.42
CA GLY A 63 -3.24 -0.77 8.48
C GLY A 63 -2.89 -0.41 7.03
N ALA A 64 -2.40 0.80 6.79
CA ALA A 64 -1.98 1.22 5.46
C ALA A 64 -0.79 0.40 4.93
N ALA A 65 0.18 0.07 5.79
CA ALA A 65 1.31 -0.80 5.42
C ALA A 65 0.84 -2.20 5.00
N ARG A 66 -0.16 -2.76 5.68
CA ARG A 66 -0.78 -4.05 5.31
C ARG A 66 -1.50 -3.95 3.96
N ALA A 67 -2.31 -2.91 3.76
CA ALA A 67 -3.02 -2.71 2.49
C ALA A 67 -2.05 -2.61 1.30
N SER A 68 -0.92 -1.90 1.47
CA SER A 68 0.13 -1.83 0.44
C SER A 68 0.78 -3.19 0.17
N ALA A 69 1.05 -3.98 1.21
CA ALA A 69 1.62 -5.32 1.05
C ALA A 69 0.67 -6.29 0.36
N ASP A 70 -0.62 -6.22 0.69
CA ASP A 70 -1.67 -7.02 0.05
C ASP A 70 -1.82 -6.65 -1.42
N ALA A 71 -1.83 -5.34 -1.74
CA ALA A 71 -1.87 -4.86 -3.11
C ALA A 71 -0.65 -5.29 -3.94
N ALA A 72 0.55 -5.23 -3.37
CA ALA A 72 1.77 -5.71 -4.02
C ALA A 72 1.73 -7.23 -4.28
N SER A 73 1.25 -8.00 -3.31
CA SER A 73 1.10 -9.45 -3.44
C SER A 73 0.09 -9.82 -4.53
N HIS A 74 -1.02 -9.09 -4.60
CA HIS A 74 -2.02 -9.28 -5.64
C HIS A 74 -1.48 -8.95 -7.04
N LEU A 75 -0.74 -7.84 -7.19
CA LEU A 75 -0.09 -7.49 -8.45
C LEU A 75 0.93 -8.55 -8.87
N GLN A 76 1.73 -9.06 -7.92
CA GLN A 76 2.69 -10.13 -8.19
C GLN A 76 2.01 -11.41 -8.70
N ALA A 77 0.87 -11.79 -8.10
CA ALA A 77 0.09 -12.95 -8.56
C ALA A 77 -0.41 -12.76 -10.00
N GLN A 78 -0.99 -11.60 -10.31
CA GLN A 78 -1.47 -11.29 -11.67
C GLN A 78 -0.34 -11.31 -12.72
N LEU A 79 0.83 -10.77 -12.38
CA LEU A 79 2.00 -10.83 -13.26
C LEU A 79 2.49 -12.26 -13.48
N GLY A 80 2.41 -13.11 -12.46
CA GLY A 80 2.69 -14.54 -12.57
C GLY A 80 1.73 -15.23 -13.55
N GLU A 81 0.43 -15.04 -13.37
CA GLU A 81 -0.59 -15.59 -14.27
C GLU A 81 -0.41 -15.14 -15.72
N MET A 82 -0.09 -13.86 -15.96
CA MET A 82 0.18 -13.35 -17.30
C MET A 82 1.41 -14.00 -17.94
N ARG A 83 2.48 -14.23 -17.18
CA ARG A 83 3.68 -14.91 -17.67
C ARG A 83 3.37 -16.36 -18.02
N ASP A 84 2.72 -17.09 -17.12
CA ASP A 84 2.45 -18.50 -17.29
C ASP A 84 1.49 -18.74 -18.47
N ASN A 85 0.49 -17.87 -18.65
CA ASN A 85 -0.38 -17.88 -19.82
C ASN A 85 0.39 -17.65 -21.13
N LYS A 86 1.33 -16.70 -21.14
CA LYS A 86 2.19 -16.45 -22.30
C LYS A 86 3.06 -17.66 -22.62
N GLU A 87 3.67 -18.28 -21.62
CA GLU A 87 4.47 -19.50 -21.78
C GLU A 87 3.64 -20.66 -22.36
N GLY A 88 2.41 -20.83 -21.86
CA GLY A 88 1.47 -21.81 -22.42
C GLY A 88 1.17 -21.57 -23.90
N TRP A 89 0.86 -20.33 -24.29
CA TRP A 89 0.56 -20.00 -25.69
C TRP A 89 1.77 -20.19 -26.61
N MET A 90 2.97 -19.85 -26.15
CA MET A 90 4.20 -20.10 -26.92
C MET A 90 4.47 -21.60 -27.09
N ALA A 91 4.22 -22.41 -26.06
CA ALA A 91 4.36 -23.87 -26.14
C ALA A 91 3.38 -24.47 -27.16
N TYR A 92 2.13 -24.00 -27.17
CA TYR A 92 1.15 -24.41 -28.18
C TYR A 92 1.52 -23.95 -29.60
N ALA A 93 2.01 -22.72 -29.77
CA ALA A 93 2.45 -22.22 -31.07
C ALA A 93 3.63 -23.04 -31.62
N LEU A 94 4.65 -23.32 -30.79
CA LEU A 94 5.82 -24.12 -31.19
C LEU A 94 5.44 -25.57 -31.51
N ALA A 95 4.51 -26.16 -30.74
CA ALA A 95 3.99 -27.50 -31.02
C ALA A 95 3.23 -27.55 -32.35
N GLY A 96 2.40 -26.54 -32.64
CA GLY A 96 1.67 -26.43 -33.91
C GLY A 96 2.57 -26.23 -35.13
N GLU A 97 3.70 -25.52 -34.98
CA GLU A 97 4.71 -25.38 -36.04
C GLU A 97 5.44 -26.70 -36.33
N LEU A 98 5.78 -27.48 -35.29
CA LEU A 98 6.40 -28.80 -35.43
C LEU A 98 5.46 -29.84 -36.06
N GLU A 99 4.17 -29.77 -35.74
CA GLU A 99 3.13 -30.66 -36.29
C GLU A 99 2.81 -30.30 -37.75
N SER A 100 2.81 -29.00 -38.11
CA SER A 100 2.62 -28.54 -39.49
C SER A 100 3.81 -28.85 -40.41
N GLY A 101 5.03 -28.98 -39.85
CA GLY A 101 6.23 -29.41 -40.58
C GLY A 101 6.34 -30.93 -40.81
N SER A 102 5.45 -31.73 -40.23
CA SER A 102 5.39 -33.19 -40.38
C SER A 102 4.17 -33.62 -41.20
N THR A 103 4.04 -33.09 -42.42
CA THR A 103 3.18 -33.69 -43.44
C THR A 103 4.06 -34.11 -44.63
N PRO A 104 4.13 -35.42 -44.97
CA PRO A 104 4.93 -35.94 -46.09
C PRO A 104 4.35 -35.59 -47.46
#